data_AF-A0A7X7VD64-F1
#
_entry.id   AF-A0A7X7VD64-F1
#
_cell.length_a   1.000
_cell.length_b   1.000
_cell.length_c   1.000
_cell.angle_alpha   90.00
_cell.angle_beta   90.00
_cell.angle_gamma   90.00
#
_symmetry.space_group_name_H-M   'P 1'
#
loop_
_entity.id
_entity.type
_entity.pdbx_description
1 polymer ?
#
loop_
_entity_poly.entity_id
_entity_poly.type
_entity_poly.pdbx_seq_one_letter_code
_entity_poly.pdbx_strand_id
1 'polypeptide(L)'
;MRKTRYPGLTLTVAAFTILLAAIAAYTYVARPWFLHWGATDADRTRPLLGDDAWIGGRVTGTRAVTVAAPPETVWAWLVQIGQDRAGFYSYTWLENLTFAAIRNTYEIRPEWQERQAKDFVRSVRTDYVFGLLKEKGDYTGWKVSFVAPGRSMTLKNWGTFALEPDGAGGTRFLARSRGVPLPGIVGKLADFWLINPAHFIMEKRMMVEIKRLAEGRDGPPGWVKALATLGFAAAALGAALIVASRKRRGLWLLLPAVYAALVHAASADLLSTLVAFTALALVVLGFVAFGRRSWIYFGAVLIYAYAVLFLASDAFIVFGLVFLAASGVLAGLALKGARAR
;
A
#
# COMPACT_ATOMS: atom_id res chain seq x y z
N MET A 1 -11.35 -57.14 0.35
CA MET A 1 -10.76 -55.94 -0.29
C MET A 1 -10.76 -54.78 0.70
N ARG A 2 -9.60 -54.46 1.29
CA ARG A 2 -9.45 -53.37 2.27
C ARG A 2 -9.32 -52.07 1.46
N LYS A 3 -10.35 -51.21 1.44
CA LYS A 3 -10.25 -49.87 0.86
C LYS A 3 -9.11 -49.15 1.60
N THR A 4 -7.95 -49.05 0.98
CA THR A 4 -6.88 -48.14 1.40
C THR A 4 -7.45 -46.73 1.30
N ARG A 5 -8.07 -46.25 2.40
CA ARG A 5 -8.30 -44.82 2.57
C ARG A 5 -6.90 -44.22 2.59
N TYR A 6 -6.55 -43.47 1.56
CA TYR A 6 -5.35 -42.62 1.55
C TYR A 6 -5.74 -41.31 2.23
N PRO A 7 -5.63 -41.16 3.57
CA PRO A 7 -6.02 -39.93 4.25
C PRO A 7 -5.25 -38.71 3.73
N GLY A 8 -4.05 -38.92 3.17
CA GLY A 8 -3.26 -37.89 2.52
C GLY A 8 -3.84 -37.42 1.18
N LEU A 9 -4.51 -38.29 0.43
CA LEU A 9 -5.07 -37.93 -0.88
C LEU A 9 -6.27 -37.00 -0.73
N THR A 10 -7.19 -37.29 0.21
CA THR A 10 -8.34 -36.43 0.48
C THR A 10 -7.91 -35.04 0.97
N LEU A 11 -6.91 -34.97 1.85
CA LEU A 11 -6.35 -33.70 2.32
C LEU A 11 -5.67 -32.93 1.18
N THR A 12 -4.92 -33.61 0.32
CA THR A 12 -4.24 -32.99 -0.83
C THR A 12 -5.24 -32.45 -1.85
N VAL A 13 -6.27 -33.22 -2.19
CA VAL A 13 -7.35 -32.79 -3.09
C VAL A 13 -8.12 -31.62 -2.51
N ALA A 14 -8.44 -31.64 -1.20
CA ALA A 14 -9.11 -30.53 -0.54
C ALA A 14 -8.25 -29.25 -0.57
N ALA A 15 -6.97 -29.35 -0.23
CA ALA A 15 -6.04 -28.21 -0.27
C ALA A 15 -5.90 -27.63 -1.69
N PHE A 16 -5.78 -28.49 -2.70
CA PHE A 16 -5.70 -28.07 -4.10
C PHE A 16 -7.00 -27.39 -4.57
N THR A 17 -8.15 -27.94 -4.19
CA THR A 17 -9.46 -27.36 -4.50
C THR A 17 -9.63 -25.98 -3.87
N ILE A 18 -9.23 -25.81 -2.61
CA ILE A 18 -9.26 -24.51 -1.91
C ILE A 18 -8.34 -23.51 -2.62
N LEU A 19 -7.14 -23.92 -3.01
CA LEU A 19 -6.21 -23.06 -3.74
C LEU A 19 -6.78 -22.61 -5.09
N LEU A 20 -7.35 -23.53 -5.86
CA LEU A 20 -8.01 -23.20 -7.13
C LEU A 20 -9.20 -22.27 -6.93
N ALA A 21 -10.03 -22.51 -5.91
CA ALA A 21 -11.14 -21.64 -5.57
C ALA A 21 -10.67 -20.23 -5.18
N ALA A 22 -9.58 -20.11 -4.41
CA ALA A 22 -8.98 -18.82 -4.06
C ALA A 22 -8.41 -18.09 -5.29
N ILE A 23 -7.73 -18.79 -6.19
CA ILE A 23 -7.24 -18.22 -7.45
C ILE A 23 -8.40 -17.76 -8.33
N ALA A 24 -9.47 -18.55 -8.43
CA ALA A 24 -10.67 -18.19 -9.19
C ALA A 24 -11.37 -16.97 -8.59
N ALA A 25 -11.58 -16.95 -7.27
CA ALA A 25 -12.17 -15.81 -6.57
C ALA A 25 -11.33 -14.54 -6.75
N TYR A 26 -9.99 -14.64 -6.66
CA TYR A 26 -9.11 -13.51 -6.94
C TYR A 26 -9.25 -13.02 -8.39
N THR A 27 -9.20 -13.94 -9.35
CA THR A 27 -9.18 -13.64 -10.79
C THR A 27 -10.49 -13.05 -11.30
N TYR A 28 -11.62 -13.58 -10.87
CA TYR A 28 -12.93 -13.25 -11.41
C TYR A 28 -13.77 -12.33 -10.53
N VAL A 29 -13.43 -12.18 -9.24
CA VAL A 29 -14.19 -11.34 -8.30
C VAL A 29 -13.33 -10.19 -7.80
N ALA A 30 -12.24 -10.49 -7.07
CA ALA A 30 -11.45 -9.44 -6.41
C ALA A 30 -10.77 -8.51 -7.41
N ARG A 31 -10.12 -9.07 -8.44
CA ARG A 31 -9.34 -8.31 -9.42
C ARG A 31 -10.20 -7.37 -10.27
N PRO A 32 -11.30 -7.82 -10.91
CA PRO A 32 -12.19 -6.92 -11.61
C PRO A 32 -12.75 -5.81 -10.71
N TRP A 33 -13.11 -6.14 -9.46
CA TRP A 33 -13.60 -5.16 -8.49
C TRP A 33 -12.55 -4.09 -8.17
N PHE A 34 -11.32 -4.46 -7.80
CA PHE A 34 -10.33 -3.47 -7.38
C PHE A 34 -9.76 -2.64 -8.55
N LEU A 35 -9.75 -3.18 -9.77
CA LEU A 35 -9.35 -2.43 -10.97
C LEU A 35 -10.39 -1.36 -11.34
N HIS A 36 -11.64 -1.55 -10.92
CA HIS A 36 -12.75 -0.65 -11.21
C HIS A 36 -13.41 -0.08 -9.95
N TRP A 37 -12.65 -0.01 -8.86
CA TRP A 37 -13.19 0.34 -7.55
C TRP A 37 -13.90 1.70 -7.58
N GLY A 38 -15.19 1.68 -7.24
CA GLY A 38 -16.05 2.86 -7.19
C GLY A 38 -16.43 3.44 -8.55
N ALA A 39 -15.94 2.92 -9.68
CA ALA A 39 -16.28 3.38 -11.02
C ALA A 39 -17.56 2.73 -11.57
N THR A 40 -18.34 3.50 -12.31
CA THR A 40 -19.50 3.00 -13.07
C THR A 40 -19.06 2.48 -14.45
N ASP A 41 -19.95 1.79 -15.19
CA ASP A 41 -19.62 1.34 -16.55
C ASP A 41 -19.39 2.51 -17.52
N ALA A 42 -20.10 3.63 -17.33
CA ALA A 42 -19.86 4.86 -18.07
C ALA A 42 -18.46 5.41 -17.78
N ASP A 43 -18.05 5.45 -16.50
CA ASP A 43 -16.71 5.89 -16.09
C ASP A 43 -15.61 5.03 -16.70
N ARG A 44 -15.86 3.75 -16.97
CA ARG A 44 -14.87 2.80 -17.49
C ARG A 44 -14.67 2.91 -19.00
N THR A 45 -15.69 3.33 -19.73
CA THR A 45 -15.76 3.18 -21.20
C THR A 45 -15.69 4.51 -21.96
N ARG A 46 -16.24 5.59 -21.39
CA ARG A 46 -16.21 6.90 -22.06
C ARG A 46 -14.80 7.51 -22.09
N PRO A 47 -14.46 8.35 -23.08
CA PRO A 47 -13.22 9.12 -23.07
C PRO A 47 -13.16 10.07 -21.86
N LEU A 48 -12.00 10.18 -21.20
CA LEU A 48 -11.73 11.23 -20.22
C LEU A 48 -10.85 12.30 -20.86
N LEU A 49 -10.99 13.54 -20.37
CA LEU A 49 -10.14 14.64 -20.79
C LEU A 49 -8.67 14.32 -20.49
N GLY A 50 -7.81 14.33 -21.51
CA GLY A 50 -6.39 14.00 -21.39
C GLY A 50 -6.04 12.53 -21.64
N ASP A 51 -7.00 11.67 -22.00
CA ASP A 51 -6.73 10.29 -22.37
C ASP A 51 -5.96 10.16 -23.70
N ASP A 52 -6.12 11.09 -24.61
CA ASP A 52 -5.42 11.14 -25.89
C ASP A 52 -3.99 11.73 -25.76
N ALA A 53 -3.67 12.39 -24.64
CA ALA A 53 -2.36 13.00 -24.40
C ALA A 53 -1.19 12.01 -24.31
N TRP A 54 -1.49 10.73 -24.05
CA TRP A 54 -0.51 9.66 -24.13
C TRP A 54 -1.15 8.36 -24.60
N ILE A 55 -0.81 7.97 -25.83
CA ILE A 55 -1.34 6.79 -26.52
C ILE A 55 -0.51 5.53 -26.19
N GLY A 56 0.59 5.67 -25.46
CA GLY A 56 1.35 4.51 -24.98
C GLY A 56 0.59 3.76 -23.88
N GLY A 57 0.81 2.44 -23.78
CA GLY A 57 0.26 1.62 -22.70
C GLY A 57 -1.20 1.21 -22.89
N ARG A 58 -1.68 0.35 -21.99
CA ARG A 58 -3.06 -0.14 -21.96
C ARG A 58 -3.76 0.40 -20.73
N VAL A 59 -5.04 0.75 -20.87
CA VAL A 59 -5.88 1.03 -19.69
C VAL A 59 -5.94 -0.24 -18.86
N THR A 60 -5.49 -0.17 -17.61
CA THR A 60 -5.46 -1.30 -16.68
C THR A 60 -6.62 -1.27 -15.71
N GLY A 61 -7.14 -0.08 -15.41
CA GLY A 61 -8.26 0.12 -14.50
C GLY A 61 -8.80 1.55 -14.57
N THR A 62 -9.98 1.76 -13.99
CA THR A 62 -10.54 3.10 -13.76
C THR A 62 -11.21 3.09 -12.41
N ARG A 63 -10.73 3.91 -11.49
CA ARG A 63 -11.26 4.02 -10.13
C ARG A 63 -11.92 5.37 -9.98
N ALA A 64 -12.92 5.46 -9.12
CA ALA A 64 -13.61 6.71 -8.94
C ALA A 64 -14.20 6.86 -7.54
N VAL A 65 -14.18 8.09 -7.04
CA VAL A 65 -14.86 8.49 -5.81
C VAL A 65 -15.67 9.76 -6.08
N THR A 66 -16.81 9.89 -5.44
CA THR A 66 -17.56 11.16 -5.42
C THR A 66 -17.11 11.95 -4.21
N VAL A 67 -16.80 13.22 -4.39
CA VAL A 67 -16.28 14.14 -3.36
C VAL A 67 -17.28 15.28 -3.19
N ALA A 68 -17.73 15.53 -1.97
CA ALA A 68 -18.64 16.62 -1.62
C ALA A 68 -17.89 17.95 -1.50
N ALA A 69 -17.18 18.32 -2.57
CA ALA A 69 -16.44 19.57 -2.73
C ALA A 69 -16.31 19.87 -4.23
N PRO A 70 -16.19 21.15 -4.62
CA PRO A 70 -16.07 21.52 -6.03
C PRO A 70 -14.70 21.11 -6.63
N PRO A 71 -14.59 20.95 -7.96
CA PRO A 71 -13.39 20.43 -8.61
C PRO A 71 -12.12 21.23 -8.28
N GLU A 72 -12.24 22.54 -8.09
CA GLU A 72 -11.14 23.43 -7.76
C GLU A 72 -10.53 23.10 -6.38
N THR A 73 -11.37 22.74 -5.41
CA THR A 73 -10.92 22.32 -4.07
C THR A 73 -10.21 20.96 -4.13
N VAL A 74 -10.75 20.02 -4.92
CA VAL A 74 -10.10 18.70 -5.11
C VAL A 74 -8.77 18.86 -5.87
N TRP A 75 -8.76 19.74 -6.87
CA TRP A 75 -7.58 20.04 -7.69
C TRP A 75 -6.42 20.57 -6.87
N ALA A 76 -6.67 21.46 -5.90
CA ALA A 76 -5.62 22.04 -5.06
C ALA A 76 -4.80 20.97 -4.31
N TRP A 77 -5.46 19.89 -3.87
CA TRP A 77 -4.78 18.74 -3.26
C TRP A 77 -4.05 17.87 -4.29
N LEU A 78 -4.69 17.63 -5.45
CA LEU A 78 -4.18 16.76 -6.50
C LEU A 78 -2.94 17.32 -7.21
N VAL A 79 -2.93 18.62 -7.53
CA VAL A 79 -1.87 19.24 -8.37
C VAL A 79 -0.51 19.27 -7.67
N GLN A 80 -0.52 19.29 -6.32
CA GLN A 80 0.69 19.35 -5.50
C GLN A 80 1.31 17.99 -5.17
N ILE A 81 0.83 16.88 -5.78
CA ILE A 81 1.45 15.57 -5.57
C ILE A 81 2.90 15.52 -6.07
N GLY A 82 3.70 14.72 -5.39
CA GLY A 82 5.10 14.47 -5.69
C GLY A 82 5.93 14.32 -4.41
N GLN A 83 6.95 13.47 -4.46
CA GLN A 83 7.89 13.26 -3.36
C GLN A 83 8.60 14.54 -2.94
N ASP A 84 8.88 15.42 -3.90
CA ASP A 84 9.47 16.75 -3.72
C ASP A 84 8.45 17.85 -3.39
N ARG A 85 7.17 17.49 -3.26
CA ARG A 85 6.05 18.38 -2.92
C ARG A 85 5.25 17.82 -1.75
N ALA A 86 3.94 17.61 -1.91
CA ALA A 86 3.03 17.22 -0.84
C ALA A 86 3.00 15.72 -0.54
N GLY A 87 3.83 14.91 -1.18
CA GLY A 87 3.72 13.45 -1.19
C GLY A 87 2.59 12.96 -2.10
N PHE A 88 2.01 11.80 -1.80
CA PHE A 88 0.94 11.19 -2.58
C PHE A 88 -0.35 10.95 -1.77
N TYR A 89 -0.40 11.41 -0.51
CA TYR A 89 -1.52 11.19 0.42
C TYR A 89 -1.87 9.70 0.64
N SER A 90 -0.93 8.82 0.29
CA SER A 90 -1.07 7.37 0.39
C SER A 90 -0.48 6.87 1.73
N TYR A 91 -0.01 5.63 1.79
CA TYR A 91 0.69 5.08 2.94
C TYR A 91 2.18 5.46 2.94
N THR A 92 2.51 6.63 3.49
CA THR A 92 3.92 7.09 3.64
C THR A 92 4.81 6.04 4.30
N TRP A 93 4.30 5.34 5.32
CA TRP A 93 5.05 4.29 6.01
C TRP A 93 5.40 3.12 5.09
N LEU A 94 4.57 2.82 4.10
CA LEU A 94 4.79 1.73 3.14
C LEU A 94 5.72 2.17 2.00
N GLU A 95 5.57 3.40 1.51
CA GLU A 95 6.46 4.00 0.51
C GLU A 95 7.90 4.11 1.04
N ASN A 96 8.05 4.47 2.31
CA ASN A 96 9.37 4.61 2.92
C ASN A 96 10.05 3.28 3.24
N LEU A 97 9.32 2.15 3.30
CA LEU A 97 9.93 0.81 3.32
C LEU A 97 10.76 0.53 2.07
N THR A 98 10.46 1.21 0.95
CA THR A 98 11.23 1.12 -0.29
C THR A 98 12.24 2.25 -0.44
N PHE A 99 12.53 3.02 0.61
CA PHE A 99 13.46 4.16 0.61
C PHE A 99 13.01 5.37 -0.23
N ALA A 100 11.71 5.51 -0.50
CA ALA A 100 11.19 6.58 -1.34
C ALA A 100 11.33 7.98 -0.72
N ALA A 101 11.45 8.07 0.61
CA ALA A 101 11.54 9.32 1.37
C ALA A 101 10.35 10.27 1.12
N ILE A 102 9.14 9.69 1.07
CA ILE A 102 7.90 10.44 0.97
C ILE A 102 7.59 11.14 2.29
N ARG A 103 7.05 12.35 2.20
CA ARG A 103 6.43 13.07 3.32
C ARG A 103 5.11 13.66 2.83
N ASN A 104 4.02 13.24 3.45
CA ASN A 104 2.74 13.87 3.19
C ASN A 104 2.62 15.17 4.00
N THR A 105 2.13 16.22 3.36
CA THR A 105 1.71 17.44 4.05
C THR A 105 0.22 17.65 3.81
N TYR A 106 -0.49 18.04 4.86
CA TYR A 106 -1.94 18.21 4.86
C TYR A 106 -2.31 19.71 4.81
N GLU A 107 -1.48 20.48 4.10
CA GLU A 107 -1.64 21.90 3.86
C GLU A 107 -1.53 22.15 2.35
N ILE A 108 -2.34 23.09 1.84
CA ILE A 108 -2.19 23.60 0.49
C ILE A 108 -1.03 24.58 0.47
N ARG A 109 -0.01 24.29 -0.35
CA ARG A 109 1.15 25.18 -0.54
C ARG A 109 0.95 26.02 -1.80
N PRO A 110 0.89 27.37 -1.70
CA PRO A 110 0.73 28.25 -2.86
C PRO A 110 1.75 27.98 -3.97
N GLU A 111 3.01 27.70 -3.60
CA GLU A 111 4.12 27.43 -4.51
C GLU A 111 3.99 26.13 -5.31
N TRP A 112 3.04 25.24 -4.97
CA TRP A 112 2.83 23.96 -5.64
C TRP A 112 1.53 23.88 -6.46
N GLN A 113 0.77 24.97 -6.52
CA GLN A 113 -0.54 25.00 -7.20
C GLN A 113 -0.44 25.05 -8.73
N GLU A 114 0.76 25.31 -9.26
CA GLU A 114 1.03 25.30 -10.69
C GLU A 114 1.76 24.01 -11.09
N ARG A 115 1.25 23.40 -12.18
CA ARG A 115 1.83 22.28 -12.91
C ARG A 115 1.62 22.51 -14.40
N GLN A 116 2.63 22.20 -15.19
CA GLN A 116 2.60 22.32 -16.64
C GLN A 116 2.91 20.98 -17.32
N ALA A 117 2.54 20.87 -18.58
CA ALA A 117 2.99 19.75 -19.39
C ALA A 117 4.53 19.72 -19.43
N LYS A 118 5.10 18.51 -19.43
CA LYS A 118 6.54 18.18 -19.32
C LYS A 118 7.14 18.31 -17.92
N ASP A 119 6.41 18.84 -16.93
CA ASP A 119 6.84 18.77 -15.54
C ASP A 119 7.07 17.33 -15.09
N PHE A 120 7.88 17.16 -14.06
CA PHE A 120 8.16 15.86 -13.47
C PHE A 120 7.46 15.73 -12.11
N VAL A 121 6.65 14.67 -11.96
CA VAL A 121 6.08 14.23 -10.69
C VAL A 121 6.99 13.16 -10.13
N ARG A 122 7.86 13.55 -9.20
CA ARG A 122 8.85 12.68 -8.58
C ARG A 122 8.18 11.65 -7.66
N SER A 123 8.57 10.39 -7.74
CA SER A 123 8.07 9.31 -6.85
C SER A 123 9.05 8.93 -5.74
N VAL A 124 10.33 9.29 -5.89
CA VAL A 124 11.42 8.95 -4.96
C VAL A 124 12.46 10.07 -4.92
N ARG A 125 13.25 10.16 -3.85
CA ARG A 125 14.36 11.11 -3.74
C ARG A 125 15.39 10.94 -4.86
N THR A 126 16.11 12.01 -5.21
CA THR A 126 17.11 12.05 -6.31
C THR A 126 18.25 11.04 -6.15
N ASP A 127 18.65 10.74 -4.91
CA ASP A 127 19.65 9.75 -4.52
C ASP A 127 19.01 8.40 -4.14
N TYR A 128 17.98 7.98 -4.88
CA TYR A 128 17.21 6.77 -4.58
C TYR A 128 18.09 5.53 -4.35
N VAL A 129 17.82 4.81 -3.27
CA VAL A 129 18.62 3.67 -2.79
C VAL A 129 20.09 4.08 -2.62
N PHE A 130 20.34 5.19 -1.92
CA PHE A 130 21.68 5.72 -1.61
C PHE A 130 22.53 5.98 -2.88
N GLY A 131 21.89 6.43 -3.95
CA GLY A 131 22.53 6.73 -5.24
C GLY A 131 22.81 5.51 -6.12
N LEU A 132 22.41 4.29 -5.72
CA LEU A 132 22.59 3.08 -6.53
C LEU A 132 21.70 3.08 -7.78
N LEU A 133 20.53 3.71 -7.71
CA LEU A 133 19.63 3.88 -8.84
C LEU A 133 19.73 5.31 -9.36
N LYS A 134 20.49 5.51 -10.44
CA LYS A 134 20.53 6.79 -11.16
C LYS A 134 19.12 7.16 -11.64
N GLU A 135 18.83 8.47 -11.71
CA GLU A 135 17.62 9.02 -12.32
C GLU A 135 17.48 8.57 -13.79
N LYS A 136 16.99 7.36 -14.01
CA LYS A 136 16.39 6.96 -15.28
C LYS A 136 14.94 7.38 -15.20
N GLY A 137 14.58 8.39 -15.98
CA GLY A 137 13.40 9.23 -15.79
C GLY A 137 12.04 8.52 -15.67
N ASP A 138 11.90 7.27 -16.09
CA ASP A 138 10.63 6.52 -15.95
C ASP A 138 10.55 5.69 -14.65
N TYR A 139 11.66 5.48 -13.92
CA TYR A 139 11.69 4.68 -12.68
C TYR A 139 11.58 5.52 -11.40
N THR A 140 11.77 6.83 -11.51
CA THR A 140 11.87 7.75 -10.36
C THR A 140 10.72 8.75 -10.29
N GLY A 141 9.70 8.58 -11.14
CA GLY A 141 8.54 9.45 -11.22
C GLY A 141 7.88 9.36 -12.59
N TRP A 142 7.05 10.35 -12.88
CA TRP A 142 6.28 10.41 -14.13
C TRP A 142 6.33 11.81 -14.74
N LYS A 143 6.38 11.88 -16.06
CA LYS A 143 6.25 13.15 -16.79
C LYS A 143 4.77 13.48 -16.96
N VAL A 144 4.43 14.73 -16.68
CA VAL A 144 3.09 15.27 -16.96
C VAL A 144 2.93 15.39 -18.47
N SER A 145 2.00 14.64 -19.07
CA SER A 145 1.72 14.71 -20.51
C SER A 145 0.64 15.74 -20.83
N PHE A 146 -0.28 16.00 -19.90
CA PHE A 146 -1.37 16.95 -20.07
C PHE A 146 -1.85 17.51 -18.73
N VAL A 147 -2.25 18.78 -18.73
CA VAL A 147 -2.84 19.46 -17.58
C VAL A 147 -3.98 20.34 -18.10
N ALA A 148 -5.15 20.20 -17.49
CA ALA A 148 -6.25 21.15 -17.54
C ALA A 148 -6.59 21.53 -16.10
N PRO A 149 -6.16 22.71 -15.61
CA PRO A 149 -6.37 23.13 -14.23
C PRO A 149 -7.83 22.98 -13.78
N GLY A 150 -8.05 22.44 -12.58
CA GLY A 150 -9.39 22.16 -12.04
C GLY A 150 -10.11 20.96 -12.66
N ARG A 151 -9.57 20.34 -13.72
CA ARG A 151 -10.31 19.36 -14.53
C ARG A 151 -9.58 18.06 -14.81
N SER A 152 -8.29 18.08 -15.14
CA SER A 152 -7.57 16.86 -15.47
C SER A 152 -6.05 17.00 -15.40
N MET A 153 -5.36 15.92 -15.04
CA MET A 153 -3.92 15.78 -15.12
C MET A 153 -3.56 14.38 -15.60
N THR A 154 -2.81 14.28 -16.70
CA THR A 154 -2.32 13.00 -17.22
C THR A 154 -0.83 12.85 -16.96
N LEU A 155 -0.47 11.73 -16.36
CA LEU A 155 0.91 11.33 -16.08
C LEU A 155 1.28 10.15 -16.99
N LYS A 156 2.34 10.32 -17.78
CA LYS A 156 2.85 9.27 -18.67
C LYS A 156 3.20 8.01 -17.87
N ASN A 157 2.74 6.84 -18.31
CA ASN A 157 2.98 5.55 -17.67
C ASN A 157 2.37 5.37 -16.25
N TRP A 158 1.44 6.25 -15.88
CA TRP A 158 0.62 6.10 -14.68
C TRP A 158 -0.87 6.16 -15.04
N GLY A 159 -1.30 7.19 -15.77
CA GLY A 159 -2.71 7.36 -16.15
C GLY A 159 -3.22 8.80 -16.13
N THR A 160 -4.55 8.93 -16.18
CA THR A 160 -5.28 10.21 -16.16
C THR A 160 -6.04 10.37 -14.86
N PHE A 161 -5.84 11.49 -14.17
CA PHE A 161 -6.77 11.97 -13.15
C PHE A 161 -7.77 12.93 -13.79
N ALA A 162 -9.07 12.72 -13.61
CA ALA A 162 -10.11 13.62 -14.09
C ALA A 162 -11.05 14.03 -12.96
N LEU A 163 -11.39 15.31 -12.93
CA LEU A 163 -12.30 15.95 -11.99
C LEU A 163 -13.46 16.52 -12.78
N GLU A 164 -14.64 15.97 -12.57
CA GLU A 164 -15.85 16.39 -13.26
C GLU A 164 -16.89 16.84 -12.25
N PRO A 165 -17.57 17.98 -12.45
CA PRO A 165 -18.70 18.37 -11.62
C PRO A 165 -19.75 17.26 -11.60
N ASP A 166 -20.27 16.89 -10.43
CA ASP A 166 -21.34 15.88 -10.31
C ASP A 166 -22.76 16.45 -10.47
N GLY A 167 -22.87 17.75 -10.70
CA GLY A 167 -24.14 18.49 -10.85
C GLY A 167 -24.77 18.95 -9.53
N ALA A 168 -24.32 18.45 -8.38
CA ALA A 168 -24.81 18.82 -7.04
C ALA A 168 -23.83 19.73 -6.27
N GLY A 169 -22.86 20.32 -6.96
CA GLY A 169 -21.77 21.10 -6.36
C GLY A 169 -20.60 20.25 -5.85
N GLY A 170 -20.64 18.93 -6.06
CA GLY A 170 -19.54 18.02 -5.79
C GLY A 170 -18.73 17.67 -7.03
N THR A 171 -17.80 16.74 -6.86
CA THR A 171 -16.86 16.30 -7.88
C THR A 171 -16.88 14.78 -8.02
N ARG A 172 -17.04 14.29 -9.24
CA ARG A 172 -16.68 12.93 -9.62
C ARG A 172 -15.18 12.90 -9.90
N PHE A 173 -14.40 12.37 -8.96
CA PHE A 173 -12.95 12.22 -9.09
C PHE A 173 -12.63 10.83 -9.65
N LEU A 174 -12.09 10.79 -10.87
CA LEU A 174 -11.66 9.58 -11.57
C LEU A 174 -10.14 9.48 -11.62
N ALA A 175 -9.63 8.25 -11.48
CA ALA A 175 -8.25 7.87 -11.75
C ALA A 175 -8.26 6.70 -12.75
N ARG A 176 -7.88 6.96 -14.00
CA ARG A 176 -7.77 5.96 -15.07
C ARG A 176 -6.32 5.56 -15.24
N SER A 177 -5.96 4.43 -14.64
CA SER A 177 -4.61 3.91 -14.74
C SER A 177 -4.31 3.44 -16.16
N ARG A 178 -3.16 3.86 -16.69
CA ARG A 178 -2.63 3.42 -17.99
C ARG A 178 -1.14 3.13 -17.84
N GLY A 179 -0.75 1.90 -18.15
CA GLY A 179 0.63 1.46 -18.00
C GLY A 179 1.07 0.59 -19.16
N VAL A 180 2.38 0.52 -19.37
CA VAL A 180 3.00 -0.48 -20.24
C VAL A 180 3.12 -1.78 -19.45
N PRO A 181 2.52 -2.90 -19.91
CA PRO A 181 2.66 -4.18 -19.22
C PRO A 181 4.13 -4.60 -19.13
N LEU A 182 4.50 -5.26 -18.03
CA LEU A 182 5.85 -5.80 -17.92
C LEU A 182 6.10 -6.90 -18.96
N PRO A 183 7.29 -6.95 -19.60
CA PRO A 183 7.60 -7.96 -20.59
C PRO A 183 7.76 -9.35 -19.97
N GLY A 184 7.44 -10.38 -20.76
CA GLY A 184 7.62 -11.79 -20.38
C GLY A 184 6.55 -12.35 -19.43
N ILE A 185 6.58 -13.67 -19.23
CA ILE A 185 5.61 -14.39 -18.38
C ILE A 185 5.73 -13.98 -16.90
N VAL A 186 6.95 -13.82 -16.41
CA VAL A 186 7.23 -13.42 -15.02
C VAL A 186 6.72 -12.01 -14.76
N GLY A 187 6.95 -11.07 -15.68
CA GLY A 187 6.42 -9.71 -15.62
C GLY A 187 4.89 -9.69 -15.53
N LYS A 188 4.22 -10.44 -16.40
CA LYS A 188 2.75 -10.57 -16.38
C LYS A 188 2.21 -11.16 -15.07
N LEU A 189 2.89 -12.15 -14.51
CA LEU A 189 2.51 -12.74 -13.22
C LEU A 189 2.74 -11.75 -12.07
N ALA A 190 3.84 -11.00 -12.09
CA ALA A 190 4.10 -9.94 -11.12
C ALA A 190 3.06 -8.81 -11.22
N ASP A 191 2.71 -8.39 -12.43
CA ASP A 191 1.61 -7.44 -12.68
C ASP A 191 0.30 -7.95 -12.09
N PHE A 192 -0.02 -9.22 -12.35
CA PHE A 192 -1.28 -9.82 -11.94
C PHE A 192 -1.40 -9.99 -10.43
N TRP A 193 -0.36 -10.46 -9.74
CA TRP A 193 -0.41 -10.85 -8.32
C TRP A 193 0.14 -9.80 -7.35
N LEU A 194 1.01 -8.91 -7.80
CA LEU A 194 1.74 -7.99 -6.91
C LEU A 194 1.49 -6.53 -7.28
N ILE A 195 1.79 -6.12 -8.51
CA ILE A 195 1.83 -4.70 -8.88
C ILE A 195 0.43 -4.11 -8.98
N ASN A 196 -0.53 -4.78 -9.65
CA ASN A 196 -1.90 -4.26 -9.74
C ASN A 196 -2.58 -4.13 -8.35
N PRO A 197 -2.47 -5.12 -7.45
CA PRO A 197 -2.91 -4.98 -6.05
C PRO A 197 -2.24 -3.84 -5.31
N ALA A 198 -0.90 -3.75 -5.36
CA ALA A 198 -0.15 -2.71 -4.67
C ALA A 198 -0.54 -1.32 -5.18
N HIS A 199 -0.62 -1.14 -6.50
CA HIS A 199 -1.08 0.09 -7.13
C HIS A 199 -2.49 0.47 -6.68
N PHE A 200 -3.42 -0.48 -6.63
CA PHE A 200 -4.76 -0.23 -6.10
C PHE A 200 -4.76 0.25 -4.65
N ILE A 201 -4.02 -0.43 -3.77
CA ILE A 201 -3.95 -0.08 -2.34
C ILE A 201 -3.50 1.38 -2.17
N MET A 202 -2.44 1.77 -2.89
CA MET A 202 -1.86 3.10 -2.82
C MET A 202 -2.78 4.17 -3.44
N GLU A 203 -3.32 3.90 -4.64
CA GLU A 203 -4.21 4.84 -5.35
C GLU A 203 -5.54 5.01 -4.61
N LYS A 204 -6.14 3.93 -4.08
CA LYS A 204 -7.34 4.01 -3.23
C LYS A 204 -7.08 4.91 -2.03
N ARG A 205 -5.97 4.70 -1.31
CA ARG A 205 -5.64 5.51 -0.13
C ARG A 205 -5.46 6.98 -0.50
N MET A 206 -4.74 7.27 -1.58
CA MET A 206 -4.58 8.62 -2.12
C MET A 206 -5.94 9.27 -2.41
N MET A 207 -6.81 8.59 -3.16
CA MET A 207 -8.12 9.15 -3.56
C MET A 207 -9.03 9.40 -2.36
N VAL A 208 -9.07 8.47 -1.40
CA VAL A 208 -9.87 8.61 -0.17
C VAL A 208 -9.33 9.74 0.71
N GLU A 209 -8.01 9.90 0.79
CA GLU A 209 -7.40 10.95 1.60
C GLU A 209 -7.60 12.33 0.98
N ILE A 210 -7.43 12.47 -0.34
CA ILE A 210 -7.76 13.71 -1.07
C ILE A 210 -9.25 14.05 -0.89
N LYS A 211 -10.14 13.07 -1.00
CA LYS A 211 -11.57 13.26 -0.71
C LYS A 211 -11.78 13.79 0.70
N ARG A 212 -11.18 13.16 1.72
CA ARG A 212 -11.29 13.57 3.13
C ARG A 212 -10.85 15.03 3.32
N LEU A 213 -9.71 15.39 2.74
CA LEU A 213 -9.12 16.73 2.84
C LEU A 213 -9.96 17.79 2.11
N ALA A 214 -10.42 17.50 0.89
CA ALA A 214 -11.27 18.40 0.11
C ALA A 214 -12.64 18.63 0.78
N GLU A 215 -13.18 17.63 1.47
CA GLU A 215 -14.42 17.73 2.23
C GLU A 215 -14.25 18.37 3.62
N GLY A 216 -13.03 18.78 3.98
CA GLY A 216 -12.74 19.38 5.30
C GLY A 216 -12.99 18.42 6.47
N ARG A 217 -12.92 17.11 6.24
CA ARG A 217 -13.16 16.11 7.29
C ARG A 217 -11.89 15.86 8.09
N ASP A 218 -12.03 15.74 9.40
CA ASP A 218 -10.92 15.38 10.27
C ASP A 218 -10.38 13.98 9.98
N GLY A 219 -9.07 13.82 10.20
CA GLY A 219 -8.43 12.51 10.17
C GLY A 219 -8.79 11.66 11.39
N PRO A 220 -8.34 10.40 11.45
CA PRO A 220 -8.48 9.59 12.65
C PRO A 220 -7.92 10.31 13.88
N PRO A 221 -8.60 10.25 15.04
CA PRO A 221 -8.15 10.93 16.24
C PRO A 221 -6.71 10.55 16.62
N GLY A 222 -5.94 11.53 17.12
CA GLY A 222 -4.52 11.33 17.44
C GLY A 222 -4.28 10.19 18.44
N TRP A 223 -5.18 9.99 19.40
CA TRP A 223 -5.07 8.90 20.38
C TRP A 223 -5.21 7.52 19.74
N VAL A 224 -6.03 7.37 18.68
CA VAL A 224 -6.15 6.10 17.94
C VAL A 224 -4.84 5.79 17.23
N LYS A 225 -4.23 6.80 16.61
CA LYS A 225 -2.90 6.67 15.99
C LYS A 225 -1.83 6.33 17.03
N ALA A 226 -1.89 6.93 18.22
CA ALA A 226 -0.97 6.62 19.31
C ALA A 226 -1.11 5.16 19.77
N LEU A 227 -2.33 4.64 19.95
CA LEU A 227 -2.57 3.23 20.25
C LEU A 227 -2.05 2.31 19.16
N ALA A 228 -2.24 2.67 17.88
CA ALA A 228 -1.70 1.90 16.77
C ALA A 228 -0.16 1.86 16.80
N THR A 229 0.49 3.00 17.01
CA THR A 229 1.95 3.09 17.18
C THR A 229 2.45 2.26 18.36
N LEU A 230 1.76 2.31 19.51
CA LEU A 230 2.06 1.45 20.66
C LEU A 230 1.93 -0.03 20.31
N GLY A 231 0.94 -0.40 19.50
CA GLY A 231 0.78 -1.76 19.00
C GLY A 231 1.95 -2.23 18.14
N PHE A 232 2.41 -1.40 17.20
CA PHE A 232 3.64 -1.69 16.44
C PHE A 232 4.87 -1.81 17.35
N ALA A 233 5.04 -0.90 18.30
CA ALA A 233 6.13 -0.95 19.27
C ALA A 233 6.09 -2.22 20.13
N ALA A 234 4.90 -2.62 20.60
CA ALA A 234 4.71 -3.85 21.36
C ALA A 234 5.01 -5.10 20.53
N ALA A 235 4.58 -5.15 19.26
CA ALA A 235 4.91 -6.26 18.36
C ALA A 235 6.41 -6.32 18.05
N ALA A 236 7.05 -5.18 17.80
CA ALA A 236 8.50 -5.10 17.60
C ALA A 236 9.27 -5.63 18.81
N LEU A 237 8.95 -5.14 20.00
CA LEU A 237 9.60 -5.54 21.25
C LEU A 237 9.34 -7.03 21.54
N GLY A 238 8.09 -7.48 21.43
CA GLY A 238 7.72 -8.87 21.65
C GLY A 238 8.46 -9.83 20.71
N ALA A 239 8.48 -9.51 19.41
CA ALA A 239 9.23 -10.29 18.43
C ALA A 239 10.73 -10.32 18.74
N ALA A 240 11.32 -9.15 19.07
CA ALA A 240 12.73 -9.05 19.42
C ALA A 240 13.09 -9.88 20.66
N LEU A 241 12.32 -9.77 21.74
CA LEU A 241 12.53 -10.54 22.98
C LEU A 241 12.42 -12.05 22.72
N ILE A 242 11.41 -12.49 21.96
CA ILE A 242 11.26 -13.91 21.62
C ILE A 242 12.44 -14.40 20.78
N VAL A 243 12.88 -13.65 19.77
CA VAL A 243 14.05 -14.04 18.96
C VAL A 243 15.34 -14.05 19.80
N ALA A 244 15.55 -13.04 20.66
CA ALA A 244 16.73 -12.93 21.51
C ALA A 244 16.83 -14.05 22.55
N SER A 245 15.69 -14.49 23.12
CA SER A 245 15.63 -15.61 24.08
C SER A 245 15.97 -16.98 23.46
N ARG A 246 16.03 -17.10 22.12
CA ARG A 246 16.37 -18.35 21.44
C ARG A 246 17.89 -18.49 21.29
N LYS A 247 18.44 -19.57 21.84
CA LYS A 247 19.89 -19.88 21.84
C LYS A 247 20.52 -19.67 20.46
N ARG A 248 21.54 -18.82 20.37
CA ARG A 248 22.30 -18.46 19.14
C ARG A 248 21.48 -17.80 18.01
N ARG A 249 20.25 -17.34 18.26
CA ARG A 249 19.41 -16.66 17.25
C ARG A 249 19.32 -15.14 17.43
N GLY A 250 19.81 -14.58 18.54
CA GLY A 250 19.80 -13.13 18.78
C GLY A 250 20.48 -12.29 17.68
N LEU A 251 21.54 -12.82 17.05
CA LEU A 251 22.22 -12.15 15.93
C LEU A 251 21.32 -11.95 14.71
N TRP A 252 20.21 -12.68 14.58
CA TRP A 252 19.26 -12.51 13.48
C TRP A 252 18.50 -11.17 13.59
N LEU A 253 18.52 -10.51 14.76
CA LEU A 253 17.99 -9.16 14.94
C LEU A 253 18.84 -8.06 14.30
N LEU A 254 20.06 -8.38 13.86
CA LEU A 254 20.84 -7.45 13.04
C LEU A 254 20.14 -7.13 11.72
N LEU A 255 19.42 -8.10 11.12
CA LEU A 255 18.67 -7.87 9.88
C LEU A 255 17.58 -6.79 10.02
N PRO A 256 16.61 -6.89 10.95
CA PRO A 256 15.62 -5.83 11.17
C PRO A 256 16.25 -4.53 11.65
N ALA A 257 17.31 -4.57 12.46
CA ALA A 257 17.99 -3.35 12.92
C ALA A 257 18.67 -2.59 11.78
N VAL A 258 19.45 -3.27 10.94
CA VAL A 258 20.11 -2.68 9.78
C VAL A 258 19.08 -2.15 8.78
N TYR A 259 18.04 -2.93 8.48
CA TYR A 259 16.99 -2.49 7.56
C TYR A 259 16.27 -1.22 8.08
N ALA A 260 15.90 -1.19 9.36
CA ALA A 260 15.30 -0.01 9.98
C ALA A 260 16.23 1.20 9.95
N ALA A 261 17.54 1.01 10.19
CA ALA A 261 18.54 2.07 10.08
C ALA A 261 18.66 2.60 8.65
N LEU A 262 18.61 1.74 7.63
CA LEU A 262 18.60 2.16 6.22
C LEU A 262 17.33 2.96 5.88
N VAL A 263 16.15 2.48 6.31
CA VAL A 263 14.89 3.21 6.13
C VAL A 263 14.94 4.58 6.83
N HIS A 264 15.50 4.64 8.04
CA HIS A 264 15.69 5.89 8.77
C HIS A 264 16.64 6.84 8.04
N ALA A 265 17.78 6.35 7.57
CA ALA A 265 18.76 7.15 6.84
C ALA A 265 18.19 7.70 5.52
N ALA A 266 17.31 6.94 4.85
CA ALA A 266 16.67 7.37 3.61
C ALA A 266 15.56 8.41 3.84
N SER A 267 14.69 8.21 4.83
CA SER A 267 13.44 8.99 4.97
C SER A 267 13.44 10.02 6.12
N ALA A 268 14.26 9.77 7.15
CA ALA A 268 14.20 10.41 8.47
C ALA A 268 12.80 10.36 9.12
N ASP A 269 12.00 9.33 8.82
CA ASP A 269 10.69 9.11 9.42
C ASP A 269 10.72 7.98 10.45
N LEU A 270 10.56 8.32 11.73
CA LEU A 270 10.58 7.37 12.85
C LEU A 270 9.45 6.34 12.77
N LEU A 271 8.28 6.72 12.24
CA LEU A 271 7.16 5.80 12.12
C LEU A 271 7.47 4.72 11.08
N SER A 272 7.97 5.11 9.91
CA SER A 272 8.47 4.18 8.90
C SER A 272 9.59 3.28 9.44
N THR A 273 10.52 3.83 10.22
CA THR A 273 11.59 3.06 10.88
C THR A 273 11.03 1.98 11.81
N LEU A 274 10.03 2.33 12.64
CA LEU A 274 9.37 1.38 13.53
C LEU A 274 8.67 0.27 12.73
N VAL A 275 7.94 0.62 11.68
CA VAL A 275 7.23 -0.36 10.84
C VAL A 275 8.24 -1.27 10.12
N ALA A 276 9.33 -0.72 9.60
CA ALA A 276 10.40 -1.48 8.94
C ALA A 276 11.02 -2.52 9.87
N PHE A 277 11.38 -2.11 11.10
CA PHE A 277 11.88 -3.03 12.12
C PHE A 277 10.83 -4.10 12.44
N THR A 278 9.58 -3.69 12.71
CA THR A 278 8.49 -4.60 13.10
C THR A 278 8.25 -5.66 12.04
N ALA A 279 8.12 -5.25 10.77
CA ALA A 279 7.86 -6.16 9.66
C ALA A 279 8.96 -7.21 9.53
N LEU A 280 10.24 -6.79 9.51
CA LEU A 280 11.34 -7.71 9.35
C LEU A 280 11.60 -8.56 10.61
N ALA A 281 11.35 -8.02 11.80
CA ALA A 281 11.42 -8.78 13.06
C ALA A 281 10.35 -9.88 13.12
N LEU A 282 9.13 -9.62 12.64
CA LEU A 282 8.08 -10.63 12.51
C LEU A 282 8.44 -11.70 11.47
N VAL A 283 9.10 -11.33 10.37
CA VAL A 283 9.63 -12.30 9.41
C VAL A 283 10.68 -13.22 10.04
N VAL A 284 11.66 -12.63 10.74
CA VAL A 284 12.69 -13.38 11.48
C VAL A 284 12.04 -14.29 12.52
N LEU A 285 11.08 -13.77 13.29
CA LEU A 285 10.30 -14.55 14.26
C LEU A 285 9.59 -15.72 13.59
N GLY A 286 8.99 -15.52 12.43
CA GLY A 286 8.35 -16.58 11.63
C GLY A 286 9.30 -17.74 11.33
N PHE A 287 10.52 -17.43 10.85
CA PHE A 287 11.54 -18.45 10.61
C PHE A 287 12.00 -19.13 11.90
N VAL A 288 12.25 -18.37 12.96
CA VAL A 288 12.79 -18.88 14.23
C VAL A 288 11.76 -19.73 14.98
N ALA A 289 10.48 -19.34 14.97
CA ALA A 289 9.41 -20.02 15.71
C ALA A 289 8.84 -21.22 14.95
N PHE A 290 8.73 -21.16 13.61
CA PHE A 290 8.05 -22.19 12.82
C PHE A 290 9.01 -23.07 11.99
N GLY A 291 10.27 -22.69 11.84
CA GLY A 291 11.29 -23.49 11.13
C GLY A 291 10.83 -23.93 9.74
N ARG A 292 10.78 -25.24 9.48
CA ARG A 292 10.31 -25.81 8.20
C ARG A 292 8.84 -25.52 7.87
N ARG A 293 8.02 -25.15 8.86
CA ARG A 293 6.60 -24.79 8.69
C ARG A 293 6.38 -23.27 8.56
N SER A 294 7.44 -22.48 8.39
CA SER A 294 7.34 -21.03 8.24
C SER A 294 6.44 -20.58 7.09
N TRP A 295 6.31 -21.39 6.04
CA TRP A 295 5.41 -21.12 4.92
C TRP A 295 3.93 -20.98 5.34
N ILE A 296 3.48 -21.69 6.40
CA ILE A 296 2.11 -21.55 6.93
C ILE A 296 1.95 -20.18 7.58
N TYR A 297 2.92 -19.78 8.40
CA TYR A 297 2.96 -18.46 9.03
C TYR A 297 2.97 -17.35 7.98
N PHE A 298 3.85 -17.43 6.99
CA PHE A 298 3.92 -16.44 5.91
C PHE A 298 2.67 -16.41 5.05
N GLY A 299 2.06 -17.56 4.75
CA GLY A 299 0.78 -17.63 4.05
C GLY A 299 -0.32 -16.90 4.83
N ALA A 300 -0.45 -17.15 6.14
CA ALA A 300 -1.44 -16.49 6.99
C ALA A 300 -1.18 -14.98 7.11
N VAL A 301 0.08 -14.57 7.32
CA VAL A 301 0.47 -13.15 7.41
C VAL A 301 0.21 -12.44 6.08
N LEU A 302 0.50 -13.07 4.94
CA LEU A 302 0.25 -12.49 3.62
C LEU A 302 -1.25 -12.27 3.40
N ILE A 303 -2.09 -13.27 3.70
CA ILE A 303 -3.55 -13.15 3.59
C ILE A 303 -4.06 -12.02 4.50
N TYR A 304 -3.62 -12.00 5.75
CA TYR A 304 -3.99 -10.96 6.71
C TYR A 304 -3.56 -9.57 6.23
N ALA A 305 -2.31 -9.44 5.78
CA ALA A 305 -1.76 -8.17 5.33
C ALA A 305 -2.52 -7.62 4.12
N TYR A 306 -2.80 -8.47 3.13
CA TYR A 306 -3.60 -8.08 1.97
C TYR A 306 -5.04 -7.72 2.38
N ALA A 307 -5.68 -8.51 3.25
CA ALA A 307 -7.04 -8.21 3.71
C ALA A 307 -7.11 -6.82 4.38
N VAL A 308 -6.17 -6.52 5.28
CA VAL A 308 -6.09 -5.21 5.92
C VAL A 308 -5.82 -4.10 4.91
N LEU A 309 -4.81 -4.25 4.04
CA LEU A 309 -4.46 -3.23 3.05
C LEU A 309 -5.60 -2.95 2.04
N PHE A 310 -6.37 -3.97 1.67
CA PHE A 310 -7.49 -3.85 0.74
C PHE A 310 -8.74 -3.25 1.36
N LEU A 311 -9.08 -3.66 2.58
CA LEU A 311 -10.40 -3.44 3.15
C LEU A 311 -10.42 -2.34 4.21
N ALA A 312 -9.33 -2.14 4.94
CA ALA A 312 -9.28 -1.12 5.98
C ALA A 312 -9.42 0.29 5.38
N SER A 313 -10.05 1.19 6.14
CA SER A 313 -10.05 2.63 5.87
C SER A 313 -8.67 3.24 6.13
N ASP A 314 -7.96 2.71 7.13
CA ASP A 314 -6.58 3.04 7.47
C ASP A 314 -5.84 1.77 7.91
N ALA A 315 -4.99 1.23 7.04
CA ALA A 315 -4.26 -0.01 7.31
C ALA A 315 -3.29 0.11 8.49
N PHE A 316 -2.67 1.28 8.72
CA PHE A 316 -1.75 1.46 9.84
C PHE A 316 -2.48 1.28 11.16
N ILE A 317 -3.64 1.92 11.30
CA ILE A 317 -4.45 1.83 12.52
C ILE A 317 -4.87 0.38 12.77
N VAL A 318 -5.39 -0.31 11.75
CA VAL A 318 -5.85 -1.69 11.90
C VAL A 318 -4.71 -2.64 12.29
N PHE A 319 -3.56 -2.57 11.61
CA PHE A 319 -2.39 -3.37 12.00
C PHE A 319 -1.97 -3.10 13.43
N GLY A 320 -1.82 -1.82 13.80
CA GLY A 320 -1.39 -1.43 15.13
C GLY A 320 -2.34 -1.91 16.22
N LEU A 321 -3.65 -1.72 16.07
CA LEU A 321 -4.63 -2.17 17.07
C LEU A 321 -4.65 -3.69 17.22
N VAL A 322 -4.54 -4.44 16.13
CA VAL A 322 -4.44 -5.91 16.19
C VAL A 322 -3.16 -6.34 16.89
N PHE A 323 -2.03 -5.69 16.61
CA PHE A 323 -0.76 -5.96 17.30
C PHE A 323 -0.80 -5.62 18.79
N LEU A 324 -1.49 -4.54 19.16
CA LEU A 324 -1.69 -4.16 20.55
C LEU A 324 -2.52 -5.21 21.28
N ALA A 325 -3.66 -5.63 20.70
CA ALA A 325 -4.52 -6.65 21.25
C ALA A 325 -3.79 -8.00 21.40
N ALA A 326 -3.09 -8.44 20.35
CA ALA A 326 -2.32 -9.69 20.37
C ALA A 326 -1.22 -9.66 21.43
N SER A 327 -0.48 -8.56 21.54
CA SER A 327 0.54 -8.37 22.58
C SER A 327 -0.04 -8.41 23.99
N GLY A 328 -1.21 -7.79 24.21
CA GLY A 328 -1.92 -7.83 25.49
C GLY A 328 -2.35 -9.24 25.90
N VAL A 329 -2.88 -10.03 24.97
CA VAL A 329 -3.24 -11.44 25.21
C VAL A 329 -2.01 -12.26 25.57
N LEU A 330 -0.91 -12.11 24.82
CA LEU A 330 0.34 -12.83 25.09
C LEU A 330 0.93 -12.47 26.45
N ALA A 331 0.92 -11.18 26.83
CA ALA A 331 1.38 -10.74 28.15
C ALA A 331 0.53 -11.34 29.28
N GLY A 332 -0.81 -11.35 29.12
CA GLY A 332 -1.71 -11.97 30.10
C GLY A 332 -1.48 -13.47 30.28
N LEU A 333 -1.23 -14.20 29.19
CA LEU A 333 -0.87 -15.62 29.24
C LEU A 333 0.48 -15.86 29.92
N ALA A 334 1.48 -15.02 29.64
CA ALA A 334 2.80 -15.11 30.28
C ALA A 334 2.72 -14.88 31.80
N LEU A 335 1.95 -13.88 32.25
CA LEU A 335 1.73 -13.60 33.67
C LEU A 335 1.03 -14.76 34.39
N LYS A 336 0.02 -15.38 33.77
CA LYS A 336 -0.64 -16.58 34.32
C LYS A 336 0.33 -17.74 34.43
N GLY A 337 1.16 -17.98 33.41
CA GLY A 337 2.17 -19.04 33.42
C GLY A 337 3.26 -18.82 34.46
N ALA A 338 3.62 -17.57 34.75
CA ALA A 338 4.58 -17.23 35.80
C ALA A 338 4.04 -17.45 37.22
N ARG A 339 2.73 -17.19 37.44
CA ARG A 339 2.07 -17.44 38.75
C ARG A 339 1.82 -18.92 39.04
N ALA A 340 1.86 -19.78 38.01
CA ALA A 340 1.65 -21.23 38.13
C ALA A 340 2.97 -22.02 38.32
N ARG A 341 4.12 -21.33 38.37
CA ARG A 341 5.45 -21.91 38.64
C ARG A 341 5.93 -21.47 40.01
#